data_AF-A0A9Q9I7G5-F1
#
_entry.id   AF-A0A9Q9I7G5-F1
#
_cell.length_a   1.000
_cell.length_b   1.000
_cell.length_c   1.000
_cell.angle_alpha   90.00
_cell.angle_beta   90.00
_cell.angle_gamma   90.00
#
_symmetry.space_group_name_H-M   'P 1'
#
loop_
_entity.id
_entity.type
_entity.pdbx_description
1 polymer ?
#
loop_
_entity_poly.entity_id
_entity_poly.type
_entity_poly.pdbx_seq_one_letter_code
_entity_poly.pdbx_strand_id
1 'polypeptide(L)' 'MRAKAAPIFLDLVIVLILFGRGKIPELMAHVAHGIKAFKRGIQDDHVRVGNDATQPGCSSEQARDNE' A
#
# COMPACT_ATOMS: atom_id res chain seq x y z
N MET A 1 38.10 10.59 7.92
CA MET A 1 36.98 9.71 7.52
C MET A 1 35.95 10.57 6.78
N ARG A 2 36.00 10.60 5.44
CA ARG A 2 35.10 11.45 4.63
C ARG A 2 33.78 10.71 4.44
N ALA A 3 32.75 11.11 5.17
CA ALA A 3 31.38 10.69 4.91
C ALA A 3 30.94 11.28 3.56
N LYS A 4 31.11 10.50 2.49
CA LYS A 4 30.34 10.65 1.25
C LYS A 4 28.94 10.09 1.53
N ALA A 5 28.12 10.86 2.25
CA ALA A 5 26.71 10.56 2.37
C ALA A 5 26.09 10.62 0.96
N ALA A 6 25.47 9.51 0.58
CA ALA A 6 25.23 9.06 -0.77
C ALA A 6 24.18 9.89 -1.54
N PRO A 7 24.25 9.93 -2.90
CA PRO A 7 23.32 10.65 -3.77
C PRO A 7 21.91 10.06 -3.82
N ILE A 8 21.55 9.16 -2.91
CA ILE A 8 20.24 8.49 -2.84
C ILE A 8 19.10 9.51 -2.84
N PHE A 9 19.33 10.69 -2.25
CA PHE A 9 18.37 11.80 -2.27
C PHE A 9 18.17 12.39 -3.66
N LEU A 10 19.22 12.49 -4.47
CA LEU A 10 19.14 12.97 -5.84
C LEU A 10 18.33 12.00 -6.70
N ASP A 11 18.60 10.70 -6.57
CA ASP A 11 17.86 9.68 -7.29
C ASP A 11 16.38 9.68 -6.89
N LEU A 12 16.06 9.71 -5.59
CA LEU A 12 14.68 9.80 -5.09
C LEU A 12 13.94 11.03 -5.62
N VAL A 13 14.60 12.18 -5.66
CA VAL A 13 14.02 13.43 -6.20
C VAL A 13 13.79 13.31 -7.71
N ILE A 14 14.71 12.71 -8.46
CA ILE A 14 14.55 12.44 -9.89
C ILE A 14 13.35 11.54 -10.13
N VAL A 15 13.21 10.45 -9.36
CA VAL A 15 12.08 9.52 -9.50
C VAL A 15 10.76 10.23 -9.17
N LEU A 16 10.73 11.06 -8.14
CA LEU A 16 9.53 11.83 -7.76
C LEU A 16 9.12 12.85 -8.84
N ILE A 17 10.07 13.48 -9.53
CA ILE A 17 9.80 14.39 -10.64
C ILE A 17 9.26 13.63 -11.86
N LEU A 18 9.85 12.48 -12.21
CA LEU A 18 9.38 11.65 -13.33
C LEU A 18 7.98 11.08 -13.11
N PHE A 19 7.71 10.58 -11.91
CA PHE A 19 6.43 9.97 -11.56
C PHE A 19 5.36 11.02 -11.21
N GLY A 20 5.77 12.25 -10.86
CA GLY A 20 4.85 13.34 -10.53
C GLY A 20 4.11 13.16 -9.20
N ARG A 21 3.48 14.24 -8.73
CA ARG A 21 2.89 14.35 -7.38
C ARG A 21 1.65 13.48 -7.14
N GLY A 22 1.06 12.90 -8.18
CA GLY A 22 -0.24 12.22 -8.14
C GLY A 22 -0.22 10.71 -8.40
N LYS A 23 0.83 10.16 -9.02
CA LYS A 23 0.85 8.72 -9.39
C LYS A 23 1.33 7.80 -8.26
N ILE A 24 2.25 8.29 -7.43
CA ILE A 24 2.83 7.50 -6.33
C ILE A 24 1.80 7.10 -5.26
N PRO A 25 0.88 7.98 -4.80
CA PRO A 25 -0.09 7.62 -3.76
C PRO A 25 -1.06 6.52 -4.19
N GLU A 26 -1.53 6.57 -5.44
CA GLU A 26 -2.46 5.58 -6.00
C GLU A 26 -1.76 4.23 -6.21
N LEU A 27 -0.53 4.23 -6.75
CA LEU A 27 0.30 3.02 -6.90
C LEU A 27 0.67 2.41 -5.54
N MET A 28 1.02 3.24 -4.55
CA MET A 28 1.28 2.81 -3.17
C MET A 28 0.05 2.18 -2.53
N ALA A 29 -1.16 2.69 -2.78
CA ALA A 29 -2.39 2.10 -2.26
C ALA A 29 -2.61 0.68 -2.82
N HIS A 30 -2.41 0.48 -4.13
CA HIS A 30 -2.56 -0.84 -4.76
C HIS A 30 -1.46 -1.81 -4.30
N VAL A 31 -0.22 -1.33 -4.18
CA VAL A 31 0.92 -2.13 -3.68
C VAL A 31 0.78 -2.46 -2.20
N ALA A 32 0.27 -1.54 -1.36
CA ALA A 32 0.02 -1.77 0.05
C ALA A 32 -1.05 -2.85 0.27
N HIS A 33 -2.11 -2.85 -0.53
CA HIS A 33 -3.09 -3.92 -0.53
C HIS A 33 -2.48 -5.28 -0.93
N GLY A 34 -1.65 -5.31 -1.98
CA GLY A 34 -0.94 -6.52 -2.41
C GLY A 34 0.01 -7.07 -1.36
N ILE A 35 0.84 -6.21 -0.74
CA ILE A 35 1.78 -6.61 0.31
C ILE A 35 1.04 -7.04 1.59
N LYS A 36 -0.08 -6.38 1.95
CA LYS A 36 -0.91 -6.77 3.12
C LYS A 36 -1.58 -8.13 2.91
N ALA A 37 -2.12 -8.38 1.72
CA ALA A 37 -2.71 -9.67 1.35
C ALA A 37 -1.64 -10.78 1.29
N PHE A 38 -0.47 -10.48 0.76
CA PHE A 38 0.67 -11.42 0.73
C PHE A 38 1.15 -11.77 2.14
N LYS A 39 1.26 -10.77 3.03
CA LYS A 39 1.65 -11.00 4.42
C LYS A 39 0.58 -11.75 5.21
N ARG A 40 -0.70 -11.46 4.98
CA ARG A 40 -1.82 -12.25 5.54
C ARG A 40 -1.77 -13.68 5.06
N GLY A 41 -1.59 -13.94 3.76
CA GLY A 41 -1.51 -15.31 3.22
C GLY A 41 -0.36 -16.13 3.84
N ILE A 42 0.80 -15.51 4.05
CA ILE A 42 1.94 -16.19 4.71
C ILE A 42 1.69 -16.38 6.22
N GLN A 43 1.06 -15.42 6.90
CA GLN A 43 0.72 -15.56 8.32
C GLN A 43 -0.45 -16.52 8.55
N ASP A 44 -1.40 -16.64 7.63
CA ASP A 44 -2.56 -17.54 7.73
C ASP A 44 -2.13 -19.02 7.64
N ASP A 45 -1.03 -19.31 6.96
CA ASP A 45 -0.34 -20.62 7.03
C ASP A 45 0.21 -20.91 8.46
N HIS A 46 0.50 -19.86 9.23
CA HIS A 46 0.97 -19.95 10.63
C HIS A 46 -0.14 -19.70 11.68
N VAL A 47 -1.26 -19.07 11.33
CA VAL A 47 -2.27 -18.50 12.25
C VAL A 47 -3.67 -18.61 11.63
N ARG A 48 -4.24 -19.81 11.50
CA ARG A 48 -5.65 -20.00 11.11
C ARG A 48 -6.66 -19.66 12.22
N VAL A 49 -6.44 -18.61 13.01
CA VAL A 49 -7.43 -18.06 13.95
C VAL A 49 -7.17 -16.55 14.12
N GLY A 50 -7.99 -15.69 13.50
CA GLY A 50 -8.04 -14.28 13.91
C GLY A 50 -8.36 -13.26 12.83
N ASN A 51 -9.65 -13.01 12.66
CA ASN A 51 -10.26 -11.71 12.37
C ASN A 51 -9.92 -11.02 11.03
N ASP A 52 -10.87 -11.14 10.11
CA ASP A 52 -11.69 -10.01 9.64
C ASP A 52 -11.20 -8.63 10.11
N ALA A 53 -10.45 -7.93 9.25
CA ALA A 53 -10.23 -6.49 9.40
C ALA A 53 -9.75 -5.84 8.09
N THR A 54 -10.65 -5.05 7.51
CA THR A 54 -10.34 -3.82 6.80
C THR A 54 -9.78 -3.98 5.38
N GLN A 55 -10.74 -4.18 4.48
CA GLN A 55 -10.80 -3.48 3.19
C GLN A 55 -11.16 -2.00 3.45
N PRO A 56 -10.39 -1.02 2.96
CA PRO A 56 -10.95 0.26 2.53
C PRO A 56 -11.20 0.18 1.03
N GLY A 57 -12.45 0.38 0.60
CA GLY A 57 -12.80 0.63 -0.80
C GLY A 57 -13.27 -0.59 -1.60
N CYS A 58 -14.39 -1.18 -1.21
CA CYS A 58 -15.37 -1.65 -2.18
C CYS A 58 -16.73 -1.04 -1.80
N SER A 59 -17.05 0.05 -2.50
CA SER A 59 -18.38 0.58 -2.81
C SER A 59 -19.52 0.24 -1.85
N SER A 60 -19.72 1.07 -0.83
CA SER A 60 -21.03 1.22 -0.20
C SER A 60 -21.92 2.09 -1.09
N GLU A 61 -22.32 1.52 -2.23
CA GLU A 61 -23.63 1.77 -2.82
C GLU A 61 -24.54 0.67 -2.26
N GLN A 62 -24.92 0.83 -0.99
CA GLN A 62 -26.07 0.15 -0.40
C GLN A 62 -27.11 1.22 -0.12
N ALA A 63 -27.57 1.80 -1.23
CA ALA A 63 -28.90 2.34 -1.31
C ALA A 63 -29.86 1.15 -1.35
N ARG A 64 -31.03 1.34 -0.71
CA ARG A 64 -32.19 0.43 -0.74
C ARG A 64 -31.88 -0.83 0.08
N ASP A 65 -32.77 -1.48 0.81
CA ASP A 65 -34.21 -1.46 0.93
C ASP A 65 -34.46 -2.66 1.84
N ASN A 66 -34.95 -2.47 3.06
CA ASN A 66 -36.00 -3.34 3.58
C ASN A 66 -36.64 -2.71 4.81
N GLU A 67 -37.96 -2.65 4.71
CA GLU A 67 -38.97 -2.56 5.76
C GLU A 67 -38.55 -3.11 7.14
#